data_AF-A0A947PWH9-F1
#
_entry.id   AF-A0A947PWH9-F1
#
_cell.length_a   1.000
_cell.length_b   1.000
_cell.length_c   1.000
_cell.angle_alpha   90.00
_cell.angle_beta   90.00
_cell.angle_gamma   90.00
#
_symmetry.space_group_name_H-M   'P 1'
#
loop_
_entity.id
_entity.type
_entity.pdbx_description
1 polymer ?
#
loop_
_entity_poly.entity_id
_entity_poly.type
_entity_poly.pdbx_seq_one_letter_code
_entity_poly.pdbx_strand_id
1 'polypeptide(L)'
;MARDKLSTDSLSDATRSRAKFSGHGNAKGAAGYISDTDDTGCSRLGNTGQTLVIDPRADGFERIRIGGAWQNIVVEEAGFFSKLLKKVRKQGVDLDIGCLYELQNGERGAIQAFGEMFGDFNDAPFISLSGDDRTGDDHDDDDGEDEILLVNGAHWNDIRRLLIYFYIYDGASSWAEIKPQVQIRVPGEAPMVITPHTYKSELAVCAVAGIENQRGGIKVTNYTEYYPGHAEMDRAHGYGLEWDDGEKS
;
A
#
# COMPACT_ATOMS: atom_id res chain seq x y z
N MET A 1 -6.40 34.25 -30.03
CA MET A 1 -7.27 33.05 -30.06
C MET A 1 -6.82 32.14 -28.94
N ALA A 2 -7.52 32.18 -27.81
CA ALA A 2 -7.27 31.28 -26.70
C ALA A 2 -7.86 29.91 -27.06
N ARG A 3 -7.09 28.83 -26.89
CA ARG A 3 -7.61 27.46 -26.98
C ARG A 3 -8.53 27.23 -25.78
N ASP A 4 -9.73 26.71 -26.03
CA ASP A 4 -10.63 26.24 -24.97
C ASP A 4 -9.95 25.08 -24.23
N LYS A 5 -9.95 25.15 -22.89
CA LYS A 5 -9.49 24.06 -22.03
C LYS A 5 -10.45 22.88 -22.15
N LEU A 6 -9.95 21.74 -22.61
CA LEU A 6 -10.71 20.49 -22.64
C LEU A 6 -10.68 19.84 -21.23
N SER A 7 -11.67 19.01 -20.89
CA SER A 7 -11.75 18.35 -19.57
C SER A 7 -10.52 17.49 -19.23
N THR A 8 -9.78 17.04 -20.25
CA THR A 8 -8.50 16.33 -20.11
C THR A 8 -7.40 17.22 -19.56
N ASP A 9 -7.41 18.53 -19.86
CA ASP A 9 -6.42 19.47 -19.36
C ASP A 9 -6.66 19.77 -17.87
N SER A 10 -7.93 19.80 -17.44
CA SER A 10 -8.32 19.98 -16.04
C SER A 10 -7.88 18.82 -15.14
N LEU A 11 -7.96 17.58 -15.64
CA LEU A 11 -7.41 16.40 -14.95
C LEU A 11 -5.89 16.48 -14.83
N SER A 12 -5.21 16.94 -15.88
CA SER A 12 -3.74 17.06 -15.89
C SER A 12 -3.20 18.18 -14.98
N ASP A 13 -3.93 19.30 -14.87
CA ASP A 13 -3.56 20.44 -14.03
C ASP A 13 -3.85 20.18 -12.53
N ALA A 14 -4.85 19.35 -12.21
CA ALA A 14 -5.10 18.86 -10.84
C ALA A 14 -3.97 17.93 -10.34
N THR A 15 -3.45 17.05 -11.21
CA THR A 15 -2.34 16.14 -10.91
C THR A 15 -1.02 16.89 -10.68
N ARG A 16 -0.75 17.97 -11.44
CA ARG A 16 0.53 18.71 -11.36
C ARG A 16 0.77 19.39 -10.01
N SER A 17 -0.29 19.68 -9.26
CA SER A 17 -0.17 20.24 -7.91
C SER A 17 0.09 19.16 -6.83
N ARG A 18 -0.24 17.88 -7.09
CA ARG A 18 -0.10 16.76 -6.13
C ARG A 18 1.33 16.27 -5.94
N ALA A 19 2.21 16.42 -6.95
CA ALA A 19 3.59 15.92 -6.97
C ALA A 19 4.59 16.55 -5.96
N LYS A 20 4.13 17.40 -5.03
CA LYS A 20 5.02 18.12 -4.08
C LYS A 20 5.12 17.46 -2.70
N PHE A 21 4.28 16.49 -2.39
CA PHE A 21 4.19 15.89 -1.05
C PHE A 21 4.95 14.55 -0.94
N SER A 22 5.15 13.86 -2.04
CA SER A 22 5.65 12.48 -2.08
C SER A 22 7.16 12.38 -2.30
N GLY A 23 7.93 13.20 -1.58
CA GLY A 23 9.39 13.22 -1.65
C GLY A 23 10.10 11.97 -1.09
N HIS A 24 9.49 10.78 -1.11
CA HIS A 24 10.01 9.54 -0.53
C HIS A 24 10.94 8.79 -1.52
N GLY A 25 11.95 9.48 -2.04
CA GLY A 25 12.88 8.96 -3.06
C GLY A 25 13.84 7.84 -2.63
N ASN A 26 13.54 7.10 -1.55
CA ASN A 26 14.40 6.11 -0.91
C ASN A 26 13.82 4.68 -0.89
N ALA A 27 12.91 4.33 -1.82
CA ALA A 27 12.45 2.95 -1.96
C ALA A 27 13.65 1.97 -2.03
N LYS A 28 13.68 1.00 -1.11
CA LYS A 28 14.68 -0.09 -1.03
C LYS A 28 14.68 -0.92 -2.32
N GLY A 29 13.58 -0.89 -3.08
CA GLY A 29 13.45 -1.54 -4.39
C GLY A 29 13.25 -3.04 -4.26
N ALA A 30 13.68 -3.79 -5.28
CA ALA A 30 13.45 -5.24 -5.36
C ALA A 30 14.08 -6.09 -4.23
N ALA A 31 14.77 -5.47 -3.26
CA ALA A 31 15.38 -6.15 -2.12
C ALA A 31 14.35 -6.81 -1.19
N GLY A 32 13.16 -6.22 -1.03
CA GLY A 32 12.07 -6.79 -0.23
C GLY A 32 11.11 -7.70 -1.00
N TYR A 33 11.22 -7.77 -2.34
CA TYR A 33 10.27 -8.50 -3.16
C TYR A 33 10.50 -10.01 -3.08
N ILE A 34 9.51 -10.78 -2.64
CA ILE A 34 9.59 -12.25 -2.57
C ILE A 34 9.05 -12.85 -3.88
N SER A 35 9.94 -13.41 -4.71
CA SER A 35 9.58 -14.06 -5.98
C SER A 35 8.84 -15.38 -5.75
N ASP A 36 7.95 -15.76 -6.68
CA ASP A 36 7.21 -17.04 -6.64
C ASP A 36 8.12 -18.27 -6.72
N THR A 37 9.35 -18.08 -7.18
CA THR A 37 10.39 -19.12 -7.26
C THR A 37 11.19 -19.28 -5.96
N ASP A 38 11.01 -18.36 -5.00
CA ASP A 38 11.81 -18.38 -3.78
C ASP A 38 11.18 -19.35 -2.77
N ASP A 39 11.98 -20.31 -2.30
CA ASP A 39 11.59 -21.28 -1.26
C ASP A 39 11.72 -20.64 0.13
N THR A 40 10.81 -19.71 0.43
CA THR A 40 10.83 -18.88 1.64
C THR A 40 9.94 -19.41 2.76
N GLY A 41 9.24 -20.53 2.54
CA GLY A 41 8.23 -21.03 3.49
C GLY A 41 7.00 -20.13 3.66
N CYS A 42 6.81 -19.13 2.78
CA CYS A 42 5.68 -18.21 2.83
C CYS A 42 4.37 -18.85 2.34
N SER A 43 3.26 -18.48 2.95
CA SER A 43 1.92 -18.80 2.47
C SER A 43 1.49 -17.81 1.39
N ARG A 44 1.36 -18.27 0.15
CA ARG A 44 0.96 -17.41 -0.98
C ARG A 44 -0.55 -17.47 -1.22
N LEU A 45 -1.18 -16.31 -1.22
CA LEU A 45 -2.57 -16.15 -1.63
C LEU A 45 -2.58 -15.58 -3.06
N GLY A 46 -2.50 -16.45 -4.06
CA GLY A 46 -2.31 -16.07 -5.47
C GLY A 46 -3.61 -15.75 -6.24
N ASN A 47 -4.76 -16.23 -5.78
CA ASN A 47 -6.03 -16.01 -6.49
C ASN A 47 -6.90 -14.96 -5.79
N THR A 48 -7.51 -14.06 -6.54
CA THR A 48 -8.57 -13.17 -6.03
C THR A 48 -9.67 -14.00 -5.37
N GLY A 49 -10.09 -13.58 -4.18
CA GLY A 49 -11.06 -14.26 -3.32
C GLY A 49 -10.46 -15.41 -2.48
N GLN A 50 -9.19 -15.78 -2.67
CA GLN A 50 -8.53 -16.76 -1.82
C GLN A 50 -8.38 -16.21 -0.40
N THR A 51 -8.60 -17.06 0.58
CA THR A 51 -8.50 -16.71 2.00
C THR A 51 -7.47 -17.55 2.74
N LEU A 52 -6.95 -16.97 3.82
CA LEU A 52 -6.22 -17.67 4.88
C LEU A 52 -6.81 -17.25 6.22
N VAL A 53 -6.90 -18.20 7.16
CA VAL A 53 -7.43 -17.96 8.50
C VAL A 53 -6.38 -18.33 9.53
N ILE A 54 -6.20 -17.46 10.51
CA ILE A 54 -5.41 -17.69 11.72
C ILE A 54 -6.40 -17.74 12.88
N ASP A 55 -6.31 -18.82 13.67
CA ASP A 55 -7.17 -19.03 14.82
C ASP A 55 -6.94 -17.95 15.91
N PRO A 56 -7.97 -17.61 16.69
CA PRO A 56 -7.81 -16.73 17.84
C PRO A 56 -6.79 -17.29 18.84
N ARG A 57 -6.08 -16.39 19.51
CA ARG A 57 -5.10 -16.74 20.55
C ARG A 57 -5.60 -16.30 21.92
N ALA A 58 -5.32 -17.10 22.95
CA ALA A 58 -5.76 -16.84 24.31
C ALA A 58 -5.24 -15.49 24.85
N ASP A 59 -3.99 -15.16 24.53
CA ASP A 59 -3.32 -13.93 24.95
C ASP A 59 -3.43 -12.80 23.89
N GLY A 60 -4.25 -12.98 22.86
CA GLY A 60 -4.32 -12.08 21.71
C GLY A 60 -3.14 -12.24 20.74
N PHE A 61 -2.96 -11.26 19.86
CA PHE A 61 -1.84 -11.23 18.93
C PHE A 61 -0.76 -10.27 19.44
N GLU A 62 0.48 -10.51 19.04
CA GLU A 62 1.57 -9.54 19.19
C GLU A 62 1.49 -8.48 18.06
N ARG A 63 2.52 -7.65 17.91
CA ARG A 63 2.63 -6.70 16.79
C ARG A 63 2.47 -7.44 15.45
N ILE A 64 1.46 -7.06 14.67
CA ILE A 64 1.25 -7.54 13.30
C ILE A 64 1.86 -6.52 12.35
N ARG A 65 2.66 -6.98 11.40
CA ARG A 65 3.36 -6.14 10.44
C ARG A 65 2.82 -6.38 9.04
N ILE A 66 2.47 -5.31 8.33
CA ILE A 66 1.96 -5.35 6.96
C ILE A 66 2.87 -4.49 6.10
N GLY A 67 3.81 -5.12 5.40
CA GLY A 67 4.79 -4.45 4.56
C GLY A 67 4.34 -4.37 3.11
N GLY A 68 4.57 -3.22 2.49
CA GLY A 68 4.55 -3.05 1.04
C GLY A 68 5.94 -3.22 0.44
N ALA A 69 6.03 -3.97 -0.66
CA ALA A 69 7.26 -4.12 -1.42
C ALA A 69 6.99 -3.99 -2.92
N TRP A 70 7.88 -3.34 -3.67
CA TRP A 70 7.73 -3.19 -5.12
C TRP A 70 9.06 -3.17 -5.88
N GLN A 71 8.98 -3.43 -7.19
CA GLN A 71 10.11 -3.31 -8.10
C GLN A 71 10.33 -1.85 -8.51
N ASN A 72 11.54 -1.36 -8.29
CA ASN A 72 11.97 -0.08 -8.83
C ASN A 72 12.21 -0.18 -10.34
N ILE A 73 11.59 0.71 -11.12
CA ILE A 73 11.76 0.77 -12.57
C ILE A 73 12.99 1.62 -12.88
N VAL A 74 14.00 1.01 -13.51
CA VAL A 74 15.16 1.73 -14.05
C VAL A 74 14.92 1.99 -15.53
N VAL A 75 14.41 3.17 -15.87
CA VAL A 75 14.27 3.58 -17.29
C VAL A 75 15.63 4.06 -17.80
N GLU A 76 16.30 3.25 -18.63
CA GLU A 76 17.43 3.73 -19.44
C GLU A 76 16.88 4.47 -20.66
N GLU A 77 16.87 5.81 -20.64
CA GLU A 77 16.59 6.57 -21.87
C GLU A 77 17.70 6.32 -22.91
N ALA A 78 17.43 5.44 -23.87
CA ALA A 78 18.27 5.22 -25.04
C ALA A 78 18.07 6.34 -26.07
N GLY A 79 18.48 7.56 -25.74
CA GLY A 79 18.58 8.68 -26.69
C GLY A 79 19.81 8.51 -27.60
N PHE A 80 19.59 8.40 -28.91
CA PHE A 80 20.59 8.11 -29.96
C PHE A 80 21.73 9.16 -30.12
N PHE A 81 21.90 10.11 -29.19
CA PHE A 81 22.97 11.11 -29.16
C PHE A 81 23.78 11.16 -27.85
N SER A 82 23.53 10.28 -26.86
CA SER A 82 24.14 10.42 -25.51
C SER A 82 25.37 9.55 -25.22
N LYS A 83 26.08 9.03 -26.24
CA LYS A 83 27.24 8.12 -26.09
C LYS A 83 28.42 8.63 -25.23
N LEU A 84 28.37 9.84 -24.67
CA LEU A 84 29.44 10.39 -23.81
C LEU A 84 29.01 10.76 -22.38
N LEU A 85 27.74 10.67 -21.99
CA LEU A 85 27.29 10.98 -20.62
C LEU A 85 26.20 10.00 -20.18
N LYS A 86 26.61 8.79 -19.75
CA LYS A 86 25.74 7.85 -19.02
C LYS A 86 25.41 8.42 -17.63
N LYS A 87 24.44 9.32 -17.54
CA LYS A 87 23.69 9.56 -16.30
C LYS A 87 22.42 8.72 -16.38
N VAL A 88 22.43 7.54 -15.75
CA VAL A 88 21.21 6.77 -15.48
C VAL A 88 20.33 7.64 -14.57
N ARG A 89 19.22 8.16 -15.09
CA ARG A 89 18.17 8.73 -14.24
C ARG A 89 17.23 7.60 -13.88
N LYS A 90 17.29 7.12 -12.63
CA LYS A 90 16.20 6.33 -12.07
C LYS A 90 15.00 7.27 -11.97
N GLN A 91 13.97 7.04 -12.77
CA GLN A 91 12.66 7.65 -12.50
C GLN A 91 12.05 6.82 -11.38
N GLY A 92 11.98 7.37 -10.17
CA GLY A 92 11.35 6.69 -9.04
C GLY A 92 9.88 6.47 -9.34
N VAL A 93 9.39 5.27 -9.04
CA VAL A 93 7.95 5.01 -8.93
C VAL A 93 7.54 5.57 -7.57
N ASP A 94 6.54 6.44 -7.60
CA ASP A 94 5.96 7.02 -6.40
C ASP A 94 4.72 6.21 -6.02
N LEU A 95 4.98 5.11 -5.32
CA LEU A 95 3.98 4.18 -4.82
C LEU A 95 3.97 4.27 -3.31
N ASP A 96 2.81 4.45 -2.71
CA ASP A 96 2.64 4.40 -1.26
C ASP A 96 1.61 3.31 -0.89
N ILE A 97 1.71 2.81 0.35
CA ILE A 97 0.73 1.91 0.97
C ILE A 97 -0.23 2.70 1.86
N GLY A 98 -1.49 2.28 1.89
CA GLY A 98 -2.48 2.79 2.84
C GLY A 98 -3.42 1.69 3.33
N CYS A 99 -4.21 2.01 4.34
CA CYS A 99 -5.34 1.18 4.73
C CYS A 99 -6.58 1.96 5.12
N LEU A 100 -7.75 1.41 4.80
CA LEU A 100 -9.00 1.80 5.44
C LEU A 100 -9.21 0.91 6.65
N TYR A 101 -9.71 1.47 7.74
CA TYR A 101 -10.02 0.72 8.95
C TYR A 101 -11.49 0.90 9.37
N GLU A 102 -12.00 -0.11 10.05
CA GLU A 102 -13.23 -0.05 10.83
C GLU A 102 -12.96 -0.71 12.18
N LEU A 103 -13.26 0.01 13.26
CA LEU A 103 -13.20 -0.50 14.64
C LEU A 103 -14.54 -1.13 15.01
N GLN A 104 -14.55 -1.98 16.04
CA GLN A 104 -15.78 -2.65 16.52
C GLN A 104 -16.83 -1.65 17.06
N ASN A 105 -16.41 -0.45 17.46
CA ASN A 105 -17.31 0.63 17.89
C ASN A 105 -17.96 1.38 16.71
N GLY A 106 -17.60 1.05 15.45
CA GLY A 106 -18.12 1.68 14.23
C GLY A 106 -17.32 2.90 13.74
N GLU A 107 -16.27 3.31 14.47
CA GLU A 107 -15.31 4.31 14.02
C GLU A 107 -14.56 3.79 12.79
N ARG A 108 -14.41 4.66 11.79
CA ARG A 108 -13.85 4.32 10.48
C ARG A 108 -12.97 5.47 10.03
N GLY A 109 -11.90 5.13 9.32
CA GLY A 109 -10.98 6.13 8.78
C GLY A 109 -9.98 5.51 7.81
N ALA A 110 -9.00 6.30 7.43
CA ALA A 110 -7.89 5.90 6.58
C ALA A 110 -6.57 6.17 7.31
N ILE A 111 -5.60 5.27 7.12
CA ILE A 111 -4.19 5.48 7.46
C ILE A 111 -3.41 5.50 6.15
N GLN A 112 -2.73 6.61 5.86
CA GLN A 112 -1.96 6.82 4.63
C GLN A 112 -1.11 8.09 4.76
N ALA A 113 0.00 8.14 4.01
CA ALA A 113 0.89 9.31 4.02
C ALA A 113 0.17 10.58 3.53
N PHE A 114 -0.71 10.43 2.54
CA PHE A 114 -1.48 11.56 2.01
C PHE A 114 -2.53 12.06 2.99
N GLY A 115 -2.50 13.38 3.24
CA GLY A 115 -3.32 13.99 4.29
C GLY A 115 -2.72 13.81 5.69
N GLU A 116 -1.48 13.35 5.80
CA GLU A 116 -0.75 13.18 7.07
C GLU A 116 -1.46 12.27 8.08
N MET A 117 -2.18 11.26 7.59
CA MET A 117 -2.96 10.33 8.41
C MET A 117 -2.13 9.11 8.80
N PHE A 118 -1.10 9.32 9.62
CA PHE A 118 -0.15 8.26 9.99
C PHE A 118 -0.65 7.31 11.09
N GLY A 119 -1.70 7.67 11.82
CA GLY A 119 -2.24 6.84 12.92
C GLY A 119 -1.33 6.77 14.15
N ASP A 120 -1.68 5.88 15.07
CA ASP A 120 -0.93 5.62 16.31
C ASP A 120 -1.00 4.12 16.65
N PHE A 121 0.12 3.56 17.12
CA PHE A 121 0.20 2.14 17.47
C PHE A 121 -0.41 1.85 18.85
N ASN A 122 -0.34 2.79 19.78
CA ASN A 122 -0.78 2.61 21.17
C ASN A 122 -2.14 3.23 21.45
N ASP A 123 -2.57 4.20 20.64
CA ASP A 123 -3.90 4.81 20.71
C ASP A 123 -4.77 4.40 19.52
N ALA A 124 -6.09 4.49 19.66
CA ALA A 124 -7.02 4.19 18.56
C ALA A 124 -6.66 5.04 17.32
N PRO A 125 -6.55 4.43 16.12
CA PRO A 125 -7.11 3.13 15.74
C PRO A 125 -6.20 1.91 15.94
N PHE A 126 -5.11 2.03 16.71
CA PHE A 126 -4.13 0.98 17.01
C PHE A 126 -3.37 0.48 15.77
N ILE A 127 -3.26 1.37 14.79
CA ILE A 127 -2.63 1.16 13.50
C ILE A 127 -1.78 2.39 13.23
N SER A 128 -0.51 2.20 12.91
CA SER A 128 0.37 3.27 12.45
C SER A 128 1.02 2.93 11.12
N LEU A 129 1.24 3.94 10.29
CA LEU A 129 2.10 3.87 9.12
C LEU A 129 3.49 4.36 9.51
N SER A 130 4.51 3.54 9.26
CA SER A 130 5.90 3.93 9.47
C SER A 130 6.24 5.09 8.51
N GLY A 131 6.42 6.31 9.02
CA GLY A 131 7.01 7.41 8.26
C GLY A 131 8.51 7.21 8.01
N ASP A 132 9.17 8.15 7.32
CA ASP A 132 10.63 8.13 7.05
C ASP A 132 11.50 8.12 8.34
N ASP A 133 10.88 8.38 9.50
CA ASP A 133 11.51 8.34 10.81
C ASP A 133 11.68 6.87 11.28
N ARG A 134 12.66 6.19 10.67
CA ARG A 134 13.22 4.89 11.07
C ARG A 134 13.92 4.96 12.44
N THR A 135 13.27 5.55 13.43
CA THR A 135 13.83 5.79 14.77
C THR A 135 13.81 4.50 15.59
N GLY A 136 14.79 3.65 15.30
CA GLY A 136 15.79 3.32 16.34
C GLY A 136 15.53 2.17 17.30
N ASP A 137 14.41 1.44 17.21
CA ASP A 137 14.27 0.11 17.87
C ASP A 137 14.13 -1.04 16.87
N ASP A 138 13.85 -0.77 15.58
CA ASP A 138 13.70 -1.78 14.53
C ASP A 138 15.02 -2.06 13.79
N HIS A 139 16.09 -2.35 14.53
CA HIS A 139 17.36 -2.78 13.93
C HIS A 139 17.33 -4.21 13.34
N ASP A 140 16.18 -4.89 13.41
CA ASP A 140 15.91 -6.17 12.73
C ASP A 140 15.20 -6.00 11.35
N ASP A 141 14.93 -4.77 10.90
CA ASP A 141 14.19 -4.42 9.65
C ASP A 141 14.98 -4.58 8.33
N ASP A 142 15.75 -5.66 8.22
CA ASP A 142 16.51 -6.02 7.02
C ASP A 142 15.64 -6.78 5.98
N ASP A 143 14.32 -6.91 6.21
CA ASP A 143 13.36 -7.62 5.35
C ASP A 143 13.02 -6.88 4.03
N GLY A 144 13.63 -5.72 3.78
CA GLY A 144 13.58 -5.04 2.49
C GLY A 144 12.26 -4.34 2.10
N GLU A 145 11.23 -4.38 2.95
CA GLU A 145 9.95 -3.68 2.77
C GLU A 145 10.16 -2.15 2.70
N ASP A 146 9.41 -1.49 1.81
CA ASP A 146 9.55 -0.06 1.50
C ASP A 146 8.75 0.82 2.47
N GLU A 147 7.49 0.47 2.74
CA GLU A 147 6.58 1.10 3.70
C GLU A 147 5.82 0.07 4.53
N ILE A 148 5.54 0.35 5.80
CA ILE A 148 5.00 -0.63 6.76
C ILE A 148 3.82 -0.05 7.54
N LEU A 149 2.71 -0.78 7.53
CA LEU A 149 1.64 -0.61 8.51
C LEU A 149 1.89 -1.53 9.70
N LEU A 150 1.93 -0.96 10.90
CA LEU A 150 2.03 -1.67 12.16
C LEU A 150 0.66 -1.71 12.83
N VAL A 151 0.17 -2.90 13.11
CA VAL A 151 -1.11 -3.12 13.82
C VAL A 151 -0.81 -3.70 15.20
N ASN A 152 -1.37 -3.09 16.23
CA ASN A 152 -1.20 -3.56 17.59
C ASN A 152 -2.12 -4.75 17.86
N GLY A 153 -1.57 -5.97 17.81
CA GLY A 153 -2.35 -7.18 17.95
C GLY A 153 -2.97 -7.38 19.33
N ALA A 154 -2.49 -6.68 20.37
CA ALA A 154 -3.13 -6.69 21.69
C ALA A 154 -4.52 -6.05 21.63
N HIS A 155 -4.72 -5.14 20.68
CA HIS A 155 -5.97 -4.47 20.37
C HIS A 155 -6.68 -5.05 19.13
N TRP A 156 -6.29 -6.25 18.66
CA TRP A 156 -6.95 -6.86 17.50
C TRP A 156 -8.47 -7.01 17.68
N ASN A 157 -8.92 -7.25 18.91
CA ASN A 157 -10.34 -7.35 19.22
C ASN A 157 -11.10 -6.02 19.18
N ASP A 158 -10.40 -4.88 19.16
CA ASP A 158 -11.00 -3.56 18.96
C ASP A 158 -11.13 -3.22 17.47
N ILE A 159 -10.36 -3.90 16.61
CA ILE A 159 -10.39 -3.75 15.16
C ILE A 159 -11.39 -4.73 14.55
N ARG A 160 -12.25 -4.24 13.66
CA ARG A 160 -13.24 -5.07 12.93
C ARG A 160 -12.70 -5.54 11.60
N ARG A 161 -12.15 -4.63 10.79
CA ARG A 161 -11.56 -4.96 9.49
C ARG A 161 -10.63 -3.86 8.97
N LEU A 162 -9.70 -4.28 8.13
CA LEU A 162 -8.76 -3.45 7.39
C LEU A 162 -8.86 -3.76 5.89
N LEU A 163 -8.68 -2.74 5.06
CA LEU A 163 -8.49 -2.87 3.62
C LEU A 163 -7.13 -2.27 3.27
N ILE A 164 -6.19 -3.12 2.83
CA ILE A 164 -4.84 -2.71 2.46
C ILE A 164 -4.80 -2.42 0.97
N TYR A 165 -4.24 -1.28 0.59
CA TYR A 165 -4.18 -0.83 -0.79
C TYR A 165 -2.88 -0.10 -1.12
N PHE A 166 -2.54 -0.08 -2.40
CA PHE A 166 -1.52 0.79 -2.98
C PHE A 166 -2.15 1.85 -3.88
N TYR A 167 -1.48 2.98 -4.05
CA TYR A 167 -1.90 4.00 -5.00
C TYR A 167 -0.71 4.71 -5.65
N ILE A 168 -0.92 5.22 -6.87
CA ILE A 168 0.09 5.92 -7.67
C ILE A 168 -0.36 7.37 -7.89
N TYR A 169 0.52 8.35 -7.63
CA TYR A 169 0.20 9.78 -7.77
C TYR A 169 0.60 10.43 -9.10
N ASP A 170 1.79 10.12 -9.62
CA ASP A 170 2.27 10.61 -10.91
C ASP A 170 3.36 9.67 -11.45
N GLY A 171 3.59 9.72 -12.76
CA GLY A 171 4.51 8.83 -13.45
C GLY A 171 3.81 7.56 -13.88
N ALA A 172 3.38 7.54 -15.14
CA ALA A 172 2.77 6.38 -15.80
C ALA A 172 3.77 5.22 -15.87
N SER A 173 3.87 4.50 -14.76
CA SER A 173 4.52 3.22 -14.63
C SER A 173 3.40 2.19 -14.64
N SER A 174 3.46 1.23 -15.55
CA SER A 174 2.45 0.18 -15.57
C SER A 174 2.54 -0.61 -14.26
N TRP A 175 1.42 -0.94 -13.62
CA TRP A 175 1.44 -1.80 -12.41
C TRP A 175 2.19 -3.11 -12.65
N ALA A 176 2.24 -3.56 -13.91
CA ALA A 176 3.01 -4.73 -14.34
C ALA A 176 4.53 -4.57 -14.21
N GLU A 177 5.04 -3.35 -14.27
CA GLU A 177 6.45 -3.04 -14.04
C GLU A 177 6.74 -2.85 -12.55
N ILE A 178 5.83 -2.21 -11.82
CA ILE A 178 5.93 -1.97 -10.38
C ILE A 178 5.88 -3.28 -9.60
N LYS A 179 5.00 -4.21 -10.00
CA LYS A 179 4.74 -5.48 -9.30
C LYS A 179 4.62 -5.28 -7.79
N PRO A 180 3.60 -4.55 -7.32
CA PRO A 180 3.37 -4.39 -5.89
C PRO A 180 3.19 -5.75 -5.21
N GLN A 181 3.55 -5.84 -3.95
CA GLN A 181 3.37 -7.02 -3.12
C GLN A 181 3.04 -6.57 -1.69
N VAL A 182 2.03 -7.20 -1.09
CA VAL A 182 1.75 -7.06 0.34
C VAL A 182 2.28 -8.30 1.06
N GLN A 183 3.04 -8.07 2.14
CA GLN A 183 3.54 -9.09 3.05
C GLN A 183 2.90 -8.89 4.42
N ILE A 184 2.23 -9.90 4.94
CA ILE A 184 1.60 -9.88 6.27
C ILE A 184 2.35 -10.84 7.17
N ARG A 185 2.91 -10.31 8.25
CA ARG A 185 3.70 -11.05 9.24
C ARG A 185 2.96 -10.99 10.57
N VAL A 186 2.46 -12.15 10.99
CA VAL A 186 1.86 -12.37 12.32
C VAL A 186 2.84 -13.25 13.10
N PRO A 187 3.36 -12.82 14.26
CA PRO A 187 4.33 -13.60 15.02
C PRO A 187 3.84 -15.03 15.27
N GLY A 188 4.67 -16.03 14.99
CA GLY A 188 4.32 -17.45 15.11
C GLY A 188 3.59 -18.06 13.90
N GLU A 189 3.22 -17.28 12.88
CA GLU A 189 2.69 -17.79 11.62
C GLU A 189 3.74 -17.72 10.50
N ALA A 190 3.57 -18.54 9.47
CA ALA A 190 4.33 -18.36 8.23
C ALA A 190 3.96 -16.99 7.60
N PRO A 191 4.93 -16.22 7.07
CA PRO A 191 4.61 -14.97 6.38
C PRO A 191 3.63 -15.21 5.24
N MET A 192 2.66 -14.32 5.11
CA MET A 192 1.66 -14.36 4.05
C MET A 192 2.03 -13.36 2.97
N VAL A 193 1.96 -13.78 1.71
CA VAL A 193 2.33 -12.95 0.57
C VAL A 193 1.18 -12.90 -0.41
N ILE A 194 0.80 -11.68 -0.79
CA ILE A 194 -0.18 -11.41 -1.85
C ILE A 194 0.51 -10.57 -2.92
N THR A 195 0.54 -11.10 -4.14
CA THR A 195 1.08 -10.42 -5.32
C THR A 195 -0.01 -10.34 -6.38
N PRO A 196 -0.45 -9.13 -6.76
CA PRO A 196 -1.29 -8.93 -7.93
C PRO A 196 -0.70 -9.55 -9.20
N HIS A 197 -1.46 -10.40 -9.89
CA HIS A 197 -1.04 -11.00 -11.17
C HIS A 197 -1.70 -10.36 -12.40
N THR A 198 -2.80 -9.63 -12.20
CA THR A 198 -3.47 -8.85 -13.25
C THR A 198 -3.29 -7.38 -12.93
N TYR A 199 -3.08 -6.57 -13.98
CA TYR A 199 -2.70 -5.17 -13.88
C TYR A 199 -3.62 -4.30 -14.73
N LYS A 200 -4.07 -3.16 -14.17
CA LYS A 200 -4.95 -2.18 -14.82
C LYS A 200 -4.29 -0.81 -14.81
N SER A 201 -3.39 -0.56 -15.77
CA SER A 201 -2.55 0.64 -15.81
C SER A 201 -3.31 1.96 -15.91
N GLU A 202 -4.60 1.92 -16.24
CA GLU A 202 -5.50 3.07 -16.29
C GLU A 202 -6.12 3.45 -14.93
N LEU A 203 -5.94 2.61 -13.90
CA LEU A 203 -6.53 2.79 -12.58
C LEU A 203 -5.44 3.15 -11.56
N ALA A 204 -5.73 4.12 -10.68
CA ALA A 204 -4.73 4.72 -9.79
C ALA A 204 -4.58 4.02 -8.44
N VAL A 205 -5.53 3.15 -8.06
CA VAL A 205 -5.56 2.46 -6.77
C VAL A 205 -5.70 0.95 -6.97
N CYS A 206 -4.97 0.17 -6.19
CA CYS A 206 -5.07 -1.29 -6.13
C CYS A 206 -5.37 -1.75 -4.70
N ALA A 207 -6.58 -2.26 -4.45
CA ALA A 207 -6.93 -2.93 -3.21
C ALA A 207 -6.37 -4.36 -3.22
N VAL A 208 -5.45 -4.66 -2.31
CA VAL A 208 -4.68 -5.91 -2.33
C VAL A 208 -5.24 -6.93 -1.36
N ALA A 209 -5.52 -6.53 -0.12
CA ALA A 209 -5.89 -7.45 0.94
C ALA A 209 -7.03 -6.91 1.82
N GLY A 210 -8.00 -7.78 2.12
CA GLY A 210 -8.94 -7.57 3.22
C GLY A 210 -8.49 -8.37 4.43
N ILE A 211 -8.45 -7.74 5.60
CA ILE A 211 -8.08 -8.39 6.86
C ILE A 211 -9.23 -8.18 7.84
N GLU A 212 -9.90 -9.25 8.25
CA GLU A 212 -11.12 -9.19 9.07
C GLU A 212 -10.90 -9.88 10.41
N ASN A 213 -11.38 -9.26 11.49
CA ASN A 213 -11.50 -9.93 12.78
C ASN A 213 -12.69 -10.89 12.73
N GLN A 214 -12.39 -12.20 12.69
CA GLN A 214 -13.39 -13.24 12.69
C GLN A 214 -13.39 -13.98 14.02
N ARG A 215 -14.24 -13.53 14.95
CA ARG A 215 -14.39 -14.09 16.30
C ARG A 215 -13.05 -14.13 17.07
N GLY A 216 -12.27 -13.05 16.96
CA GLY A 216 -10.96 -12.91 17.58
C GLY A 216 -9.81 -13.54 16.78
N GLY A 217 -10.10 -14.30 15.72
CA GLY A 217 -9.10 -14.75 14.75
C GLY A 217 -8.86 -13.71 13.66
N ILE A 218 -7.89 -13.98 12.78
CA ILE A 218 -7.58 -13.14 11.62
C ILE A 218 -7.99 -13.90 10.37
N LYS A 219 -8.83 -13.28 9.53
CA LYS A 219 -9.10 -13.76 8.18
C LYS A 219 -8.48 -12.79 7.17
N VAL A 220 -7.54 -13.28 6.38
CA VAL A 220 -6.95 -12.55 5.25
C VAL A 220 -7.64 -13.00 3.97
N THR A 221 -8.01 -12.05 3.11
CA THR A 221 -8.59 -12.30 1.77
C THR A 221 -7.76 -11.55 0.74
N ASN A 222 -7.32 -12.23 -0.32
CA ASN A 222 -6.74 -11.57 -1.49
C ASN A 222 -7.87 -10.90 -2.29
N TYR A 223 -7.84 -9.58 -2.41
CA TYR A 223 -8.72 -8.85 -3.34
C TYR A 223 -8.07 -8.71 -4.71
N THR A 224 -6.92 -8.03 -4.80
CA THR A 224 -6.28 -7.70 -6.09
C THR A 224 -7.28 -7.04 -7.05
N GLU A 225 -7.96 -6.00 -6.56
CA GLU A 225 -8.97 -5.24 -7.30
C GLU A 225 -8.45 -3.83 -7.56
N TYR A 226 -8.82 -3.23 -8.70
CA TYR A 226 -8.31 -1.93 -9.11
C TYR A 226 -9.43 -0.91 -9.24
N TYR A 227 -9.14 0.33 -8.87
CA TYR A 227 -10.12 1.40 -8.79
C TYR A 227 -9.57 2.73 -9.34
N PRO A 228 -10.42 3.59 -9.94
CA PRO A 228 -10.01 4.91 -10.41
C PRO A 228 -9.47 5.82 -9.28
N GLY A 229 -9.96 5.64 -8.06
CA GLY A 229 -9.60 6.45 -6.90
C GLY A 229 -10.11 5.85 -5.59
N HIS A 230 -9.75 6.51 -4.49
CA HIS A 230 -10.09 6.09 -3.13
C HIS A 230 -11.60 6.06 -2.88
N ALA A 231 -12.34 7.04 -3.40
CA ALA A 231 -13.79 7.09 -3.25
C ALA A 231 -14.50 5.91 -3.93
N GLU A 232 -14.05 5.50 -5.12
CA GLU A 232 -14.56 4.34 -5.83
C GLU A 232 -14.24 3.04 -5.08
N MET A 233 -13.01 2.91 -4.59
CA MET A 233 -12.56 1.76 -3.78
C MET A 233 -13.39 1.65 -2.49
N ASP A 234 -13.51 2.74 -1.75
CA ASP A 234 -14.29 2.77 -0.52
C ASP A 234 -15.75 2.39 -0.78
N ARG A 235 -16.41 2.98 -1.79
CA ARG A 235 -17.79 2.60 -2.13
C ARG A 235 -17.95 1.11 -2.44
N ALA A 236 -16.95 0.48 -3.05
CA ALA A 236 -16.98 -0.95 -3.37
C ALA A 236 -16.81 -1.84 -2.13
N HIS A 237 -15.97 -1.44 -1.17
CA HIS A 237 -15.71 -2.21 0.06
C HIS A 237 -16.57 -1.79 1.26
N GLY A 238 -17.30 -0.68 1.14
CA GLY A 238 -18.32 -0.21 2.08
C GLY A 238 -17.76 0.29 3.41
N TYR A 239 -16.68 1.07 3.43
CA TYR A 239 -16.26 1.79 4.64
C TYR A 239 -17.06 3.07 4.82
N GLY A 240 -17.54 3.70 3.74
CA GLY A 240 -18.43 4.87 3.80
C GLY A 240 -17.77 6.08 4.45
N LEU A 241 -16.51 6.33 4.10
CA LEU A 241 -15.79 7.55 4.45
C LEU A 241 -16.23 8.69 3.53
N GLU A 242 -16.09 9.91 4.04
CA GLU A 242 -16.23 11.11 3.23
C GLU A 242 -14.89 11.42 2.59
N TRP A 243 -14.88 11.49 1.25
CA TRP A 243 -13.70 11.83 0.47
C TRP A 243 -13.92 13.20 -0.13
N ASP A 244 -13.13 14.18 0.29
CA ASP A 244 -13.10 15.48 -0.37
C ASP A 244 -12.26 15.41 -1.64
N ASP A 245 -12.74 16.06 -2.70
CA ASP A 245 -11.93 16.46 -3.84
C ASP A 245 -10.98 17.58 -3.35
N GLY A 246 -9.96 17.24 -2.56
CA GLY A 246 -9.16 18.22 -1.82
C GLY A 246 -8.87 19.51 -2.59
N GLU A 247 -9.55 20.60 -2.23
CA GLU A 247 -9.27 21.94 -2.74
C GLU A 247 -8.12 22.54 -1.93
N LYS A 248 -7.09 23.01 -2.64
CA LYS A 248 -5.97 23.71 -2.01
C LYS A 248 -6.34 25.14 -1.67
N SER A 249 -6.04 25.56 -0.44
CA SER A 249 -5.68 26.94 -0.14
C SER A 249 -4.21 27.22 -0.51
#